data_AF-A0A1F9H7N8-F1
#
_entry.id   AF-A0A1F9H7N8-F1
#
_cell.length_a   1.000
_cell.length_b   1.000
_cell.length_c   1.000
_cell.angle_alpha   90.00
_cell.angle_beta   90.00
_cell.angle_gamma   90.00
#
_symmetry.space_group_name_H-M   'P 1'
#
loop_
_entity.id
_entity.type
_entity.pdbx_description
1 polymer ?
#
loop_
_entity_poly.entity_id
_entity_poly.type
_entity_poly.pdbx_seq_one_letter_code
_entity_poly.pdbx_strand_id
1 'polypeptide(L)'
;MYLQNVKNICEIRGLNYADLSRLANVSRATVTKWFNQGGKKDWVNIETASIIHLANALNIPAYFFLQNRSLLSHYQTAFLWDSLYPNMEAFVKAAREFRFPAIARLVQVCGFHESQTLLGKKIILEFDRYKKLIKPARRKQLEILWPLYASQIHLPSHTSRKKVHH
;
A
#
# COMPACT_ATOMS: atom_id res chain seq x y z
N MET A 1 -2.30 3.51 -20.49
CA MET A 1 -2.61 3.35 -19.05
C MET A 1 -2.23 1.96 -18.61
N TYR A 2 -1.61 1.82 -17.43
CA TYR A 2 -1.33 0.52 -16.81
C TYR A 2 -2.60 -0.04 -16.15
N LEU A 3 -3.08 -1.17 -16.67
CA LEU A 3 -4.32 -1.81 -16.23
C LEU A 3 -4.23 -2.29 -14.78
N GLN A 4 -3.07 -2.79 -14.35
CA GLN A 4 -2.89 -3.24 -12.98
C GLN A 4 -3.13 -2.12 -11.95
N ASN A 5 -2.75 -0.87 -12.25
CA ASN A 5 -3.01 0.26 -11.35
C ASN A 5 -4.52 0.46 -11.16
N VAL A 6 -5.30 0.32 -12.24
CA VAL A 6 -6.78 0.39 -12.19
C VAL A 6 -7.36 -0.79 -11.41
N LYS A 7 -6.88 -2.02 -11.67
CA LYS A 7 -7.31 -3.22 -10.93
C LYS A 7 -7.12 -3.05 -9.42
N ASN A 8 -5.95 -2.58 -9.01
CA ASN A 8 -5.63 -2.35 -7.60
C ASN A 8 -6.56 -1.31 -6.97
N ILE A 9 -6.84 -0.21 -7.68
CA ILE A 9 -7.79 0.80 -7.21
C ILE A 9 -9.19 0.18 -7.05
N CYS A 10 -9.62 -0.65 -7.99
CA CYS A 10 -10.91 -1.33 -7.92
C CYS A 10 -11.00 -2.27 -6.72
N GLU A 11 -9.98 -3.09 -6.48
CA GLU A 11 -9.93 -4.01 -5.35
C GLU A 11 -9.87 -3.31 -3.98
N ILE A 12 -9.23 -2.14 -3.93
CA ILE A 12 -9.13 -1.33 -2.71
C ILE A 12 -10.45 -0.59 -2.42
N ARG A 13 -11.12 -0.10 -3.47
CA ARG A 13 -12.35 0.71 -3.34
C ARG A 13 -13.64 -0.08 -3.56
N GLY A 14 -13.54 -1.39 -3.82
CA GLY A 14 -14.69 -2.24 -4.12
C GLY A 14 -15.42 -1.87 -5.41
N LEU A 15 -14.71 -1.32 -6.40
CA LEU A 15 -15.32 -0.86 -7.65
C LEU A 15 -15.50 -2.02 -8.63
N ASN A 16 -16.68 -2.08 -9.25
CA ASN A 16 -16.97 -2.98 -10.35
C ASN A 16 -16.86 -2.27 -11.71
N TYR A 17 -17.09 -2.99 -12.81
CA TYR A 17 -16.97 -2.42 -14.17
C TYR A 17 -18.00 -1.32 -14.48
N ALA A 18 -19.18 -1.37 -13.86
CA ALA A 18 -20.19 -0.32 -14.01
C ALA A 18 -19.82 0.95 -13.22
N ASP A 19 -19.10 0.82 -12.10
CA ASP A 19 -18.55 1.97 -11.38
C ASP A 19 -17.47 2.64 -12.21
N LEU A 20 -16.53 1.86 -12.74
CA LEU A 20 -15.47 2.35 -13.63
C LEU A 20 -16.02 3.05 -14.86
N SER A 21 -17.06 2.49 -15.49
CA SER A 21 -17.66 3.09 -16.69
C SER A 21 -18.27 4.46 -16.38
N ARG A 22 -18.93 4.60 -15.23
CA ARG A 22 -19.47 5.88 -14.76
C ARG A 22 -18.36 6.89 -14.41
N LEU A 23 -17.33 6.45 -13.68
CA LEU A 23 -16.21 7.31 -13.27
C LEU A 23 -15.39 7.82 -14.46
N ALA A 24 -15.19 6.97 -15.48
CA ALA A 24 -14.44 7.30 -16.68
C ALA A 24 -15.28 8.00 -17.76
N ASN A 25 -16.61 8.11 -17.56
CA ASN A 25 -17.57 8.61 -18.54
C ASN A 25 -17.52 7.86 -19.89
N VAL A 26 -17.53 6.52 -19.83
CA VAL A 26 -17.52 5.65 -21.03
C VAL A 26 -18.52 4.51 -20.90
N SER A 27 -18.74 3.76 -21.98
CA SER A 27 -19.59 2.56 -21.94
C SER A 27 -18.94 1.42 -21.14
N ARG A 28 -19.76 0.54 -20.55
CA ARG A 28 -19.27 -0.68 -19.89
C ARG A 28 -18.53 -1.61 -20.87
N ALA A 29 -18.94 -1.65 -22.14
CA ALA A 29 -18.25 -2.43 -23.17
C ALA A 29 -16.83 -1.91 -23.42
N THR A 30 -16.63 -0.59 -23.36
CA THR A 30 -15.31 0.05 -23.43
C THR A 30 -14.42 -0.40 -22.28
N VAL A 31 -14.94 -0.40 -21.04
CA VAL A 31 -14.21 -0.91 -19.87
C VAL A 31 -13.86 -2.39 -20.02
N THR A 32 -14.79 -3.24 -20.46
CA THR A 32 -14.51 -4.66 -20.72
C THR A 32 -13.40 -4.83 -21.76
N LYS A 33 -13.42 -4.02 -22.84
CA LYS A 33 -12.36 -4.01 -23.85
C LYS A 33 -11.01 -3.63 -23.24
N TRP A 34 -10.95 -2.66 -22.33
CA TRP A 34 -9.72 -2.30 -21.62
C TRP A 34 -9.16 -3.48 -20.84
N PHE A 35 -9.99 -4.17 -20.07
CA PHE A 35 -9.57 -5.31 -19.27
C PHE A 35 -9.11 -6.50 -20.13
N ASN A 36 -9.78 -6.74 -21.26
CA ASN A 36 -9.38 -7.77 -22.22
C ASN A 36 -8.06 -7.46 -22.93
N GLN A 37 -7.83 -6.19 -23.28
CA GLN A 37 -6.57 -5.74 -23.91
C GLN A 37 -5.41 -5.79 -22.91
N GLY A 38 -5.60 -5.21 -21.73
CA GLY A 38 -4.54 -5.12 -20.72
C GLY A 38 -4.23 -6.47 -20.06
N GLY A 39 -5.13 -7.46 -20.14
CA GLY A 39 -4.82 -8.84 -19.75
C GLY A 39 -3.63 -9.45 -20.52
N LYS A 40 -3.33 -8.96 -21.73
CA LYS A 40 -2.23 -9.47 -22.57
C LYS A 40 -0.91 -8.73 -22.40
N LYS A 41 -0.93 -7.42 -22.15
CA LYS A 41 0.26 -6.55 -22.19
C LYS A 41 0.40 -5.60 -20.99
N ASP A 42 -0.51 -5.68 -20.01
CA ASP A 42 -0.72 -4.75 -18.88
C ASP A 42 -0.93 -3.26 -19.26
N TRP A 43 -0.68 -2.90 -20.53
CA TRP A 43 -0.93 -1.58 -21.08
C TRP A 43 -2.19 -1.58 -21.94
N VAL A 44 -3.02 -0.56 -21.71
CA VAL A 44 -4.23 -0.30 -22.49
C VAL A 44 -4.13 1.08 -23.11
N ASN A 45 -4.42 1.15 -24.41
CA ASN A 45 -4.59 2.43 -25.09
C ASN A 45 -5.99 2.98 -24.77
N ILE A 46 -6.03 4.15 -24.13
CA ILE A 46 -7.26 4.82 -23.73
C ILE A 46 -7.15 6.31 -24.02
N GLU A 47 -8.30 6.95 -24.25
CA GLU A 47 -8.35 8.38 -24.48
C GLU A 47 -7.93 9.16 -23.23
N THR A 48 -7.20 10.25 -23.44
CA THR A 48 -6.74 11.13 -22.36
C THR A 48 -7.92 11.68 -21.53
N ALA A 49 -9.05 11.98 -22.18
CA ALA A 49 -10.27 12.42 -21.50
C ALA A 49 -10.75 11.40 -20.46
N SER A 50 -10.77 10.10 -20.80
CA SER A 50 -11.15 9.03 -19.86
C SER A 50 -10.21 8.94 -18.66
N ILE A 51 -8.90 9.15 -18.86
CA ILE A 51 -7.91 9.19 -17.76
C ILE A 51 -8.20 10.37 -16.83
N ILE A 52 -8.46 11.55 -17.40
CA ILE A 52 -8.74 12.76 -16.62
C ILE A 52 -10.03 12.58 -15.81
N HIS A 53 -11.08 12.02 -16.41
CA HIS A 53 -12.32 11.72 -15.70
C HIS A 53 -12.09 10.75 -14.52
N LEU A 54 -11.38 9.64 -14.76
CA LEU A 54 -11.00 8.71 -13.70
C LEU A 54 -10.18 9.37 -12.58
N ALA A 55 -9.16 10.14 -12.95
CA ALA A 55 -8.28 10.84 -12.02
C ALA A 55 -9.06 11.78 -11.10
N ASN A 56 -9.92 12.61 -11.68
CA ASN A 56 -10.76 13.54 -10.94
C ASN A 56 -11.76 12.80 -10.03
N ALA A 57 -12.46 11.81 -10.58
CA ALA A 57 -13.49 11.08 -9.82
C ALA A 57 -12.90 10.23 -8.69
N LEU A 58 -11.66 9.74 -8.86
CA LEU A 58 -10.96 8.98 -7.84
C LEU A 58 -10.14 9.86 -6.88
N ASN A 59 -9.99 11.16 -7.16
CA ASN A 59 -9.08 12.06 -6.46
C ASN A 59 -7.64 11.50 -6.43
N ILE A 60 -7.15 11.07 -7.59
CA ILE A 60 -5.79 10.53 -7.78
C ILE A 60 -5.17 11.27 -8.98
N PRO A 61 -3.90 11.71 -8.92
CA PRO A 61 -3.25 12.35 -10.04
C PRO A 61 -3.25 11.49 -11.31
N ALA A 62 -3.53 12.11 -12.47
CA ALA A 62 -3.62 11.40 -13.75
C ALA A 62 -2.34 10.62 -14.12
N TYR A 63 -1.16 11.13 -13.75
CA TYR A 63 0.11 10.46 -14.02
C TYR A 63 0.20 9.07 -13.35
N PHE A 64 -0.52 8.82 -12.26
CA PHE A 64 -0.52 7.53 -11.57
C PHE A 64 -1.02 6.39 -12.48
N PHE A 65 -1.95 6.68 -13.38
CA PHE A 65 -2.45 5.71 -14.37
C PHE A 65 -1.44 5.42 -15.48
N LEU A 66 -0.42 6.27 -15.63
CA LEU A 66 0.63 6.17 -16.65
C LEU A 66 1.97 5.69 -16.09
N GLN A 67 2.11 5.63 -14.77
CA GLN A 67 3.33 5.15 -14.14
C GLN A 67 3.47 3.64 -14.30
N ASN A 68 4.58 3.24 -14.92
CA ASN A 68 4.99 1.85 -14.91
C ASN A 68 5.29 1.45 -13.46
N ARG A 69 4.82 0.26 -13.09
CA ARG A 69 5.14 -0.29 -11.79
C ARG A 69 6.62 -0.65 -11.77
N SER A 70 7.34 -0.18 -10.74
CA SER A 70 8.62 -0.81 -10.40
C SER A 70 8.38 -2.31 -10.19
N LEU A 71 9.21 -3.15 -10.80
CA LEU A 71 9.14 -4.61 -10.63
C LEU A 71 9.17 -4.94 -9.13
N LEU A 72 8.01 -5.33 -8.58
CA LEU A 72 7.93 -5.73 -7.17
C LEU A 72 8.51 -7.11 -6.91
N SER A 73 8.98 -7.81 -7.95
CA SER A 73 9.63 -9.12 -7.87
C SER A 73 10.74 -9.14 -6.82
N HIS A 74 11.54 -8.07 -6.72
CA HIS A 74 12.60 -7.95 -5.71
C HIS A 74 12.08 -8.00 -4.26
N TYR A 75 10.85 -7.55 -4.02
CA TYR A 75 10.22 -7.59 -2.70
C TYR A 75 9.47 -8.90 -2.44
N GLN A 76 9.02 -9.60 -3.49
CA GLN A 76 8.23 -10.82 -3.34
C GLN A 76 8.95 -11.87 -2.49
N THR A 77 10.25 -12.10 -2.71
CA THR A 77 11.01 -13.08 -1.93
C THR A 77 11.01 -12.76 -0.44
N ALA A 78 11.19 -11.50 -0.05
CA ALA A 78 11.27 -11.11 1.34
C ALA A 78 9.89 -11.15 2.04
N PHE A 79 8.83 -10.74 1.33
CA PHE A 79 7.50 -10.58 1.93
C PHE A 79 6.58 -11.79 1.75
N LEU A 80 6.79 -12.62 0.73
CA LEU A 80 5.87 -13.70 0.32
C LEU A 80 6.50 -15.11 0.42
N TRP A 81 7.63 -15.28 1.12
CA TRP A 81 8.37 -16.55 1.17
C TRP A 81 7.57 -17.77 1.66
N ASP A 82 6.52 -17.56 2.45
CA ASP A 82 5.64 -18.60 2.98
C ASP A 82 4.32 -18.74 2.21
N SER A 83 4.15 -18.00 1.11
CA SER A 83 2.92 -17.99 0.30
C SER A 83 1.64 -17.64 1.08
N LEU A 84 1.76 -17.01 2.26
CA LEU A 84 0.60 -16.57 3.05
C LEU A 84 -0.26 -15.54 2.30
N TYR A 85 0.37 -14.80 1.39
CA TYR A 85 -0.29 -13.88 0.47
C TYR A 85 0.07 -14.26 -0.97
N PRO A 86 -0.89 -14.27 -1.89
CA PRO A 86 -0.65 -14.71 -3.28
C PRO A 86 0.23 -13.75 -4.09
N ASN A 87 0.27 -12.47 -3.70
CA ASN A 87 1.06 -11.43 -4.34
C ASN A 87 1.29 -10.25 -3.39
N MET A 88 2.08 -9.27 -3.83
CA MET A 88 2.43 -8.10 -3.04
C MET A 88 1.23 -7.19 -2.77
N GLU A 89 0.28 -7.09 -3.69
CA GLU A 89 -0.94 -6.31 -3.54
C GLU A 89 -1.80 -6.84 -2.40
N ALA A 90 -2.00 -8.16 -2.35
CA ALA A 90 -2.73 -8.82 -1.28
C ALA A 90 -2.04 -8.63 0.08
N PHE A 91 -0.71 -8.70 0.11
CA PHE A 91 0.07 -8.39 1.31
C PHE A 91 -0.10 -6.93 1.77
N VAL A 92 0.07 -5.96 0.86
CA VAL A 92 -0.08 -4.53 1.16
C VAL A 92 -1.51 -4.21 1.62
N LYS A 93 -2.52 -4.80 0.97
CA LYS A 93 -3.92 -4.68 1.38
C LYS A 93 -4.12 -5.19 2.81
N ALA A 94 -3.63 -6.39 3.11
CA ALA A 94 -3.72 -6.98 4.45
C ALA A 94 -2.98 -6.14 5.51
N ALA A 95 -1.83 -5.57 5.16
CA ALA A 95 -1.07 -4.69 6.05
C ALA A 95 -1.83 -3.38 6.33
N ARG A 96 -2.43 -2.77 5.30
CA ARG A 96 -3.28 -1.58 5.45
C ARG A 96 -4.51 -1.84 6.31
N GLU A 97 -5.12 -3.01 6.17
CA GLU A 97 -6.23 -3.49 7.03
C GLU A 97 -5.79 -3.89 8.44
N PHE A 98 -4.50 -3.70 8.77
CA PHE A 98 -3.90 -3.99 10.08
C PHE A 98 -4.05 -5.46 10.52
N ARG A 99 -4.05 -6.40 9.56
CA ARG A 99 -4.06 -7.83 9.87
C ARG A 99 -2.72 -8.21 10.50
N PHE A 100 -2.74 -8.75 11.73
CA PHE A 100 -1.51 -9.03 12.49
C PHE A 100 -0.45 -9.86 11.77
N PRO A 101 -0.78 -10.90 10.97
CA PRO A 101 0.25 -11.61 10.21
C PRO A 101 0.98 -10.72 9.20
N ALA A 102 0.27 -9.80 8.54
CA ALA A 102 0.87 -8.86 7.59
C ALA A 102 1.74 -7.83 8.31
N ILE A 103 1.26 -7.29 9.44
CA ILE A 103 2.03 -6.34 10.26
C ILE A 103 3.30 -7.00 10.80
N ALA A 104 3.19 -8.22 11.33
CA ALA A 104 4.33 -8.98 11.80
C ALA A 104 5.36 -9.23 10.69
N ARG A 105 4.91 -9.58 9.47
CA ARG A 105 5.78 -9.74 8.31
C ARG A 105 6.45 -8.42 7.91
N LEU A 106 5.71 -7.32 7.87
CA LEU A 106 6.25 -6.00 7.57
C LEU A 106 7.37 -5.62 8.54
N VAL A 107 7.09 -5.74 9.85
CA VAL A 107 8.04 -5.39 10.91
C VAL A 107 9.22 -6.36 10.96
N GLN A 108 9.01 -7.64 10.65
CA GLN A 108 10.09 -8.62 10.58
C GLN A 108 11.10 -8.24 9.49
N VAL A 109 10.61 -7.88 8.29
CA VAL A 109 11.44 -7.57 7.12
C VAL A 109 12.05 -6.19 7.23
N CYS A 110 11.25 -5.17 7.52
CA CYS A 110 11.69 -3.78 7.50
C CYS A 110 12.22 -3.29 8.85
N GLY A 111 11.72 -3.81 9.97
CA GLY A 111 11.98 -3.23 11.29
C GLY A 111 10.97 -2.14 11.67
N PHE A 112 11.11 -1.56 12.86
CA PHE A 112 10.13 -0.61 13.40
C PHE A 112 10.10 0.72 12.66
N HIS A 113 11.26 1.29 12.31
CA HIS A 113 11.38 2.64 11.76
C HIS A 113 10.66 2.81 10.41
N GLU A 114 10.90 1.89 9.48
CA GLU A 114 10.30 1.88 8.17
C GLU A 114 8.81 1.52 8.28
N SER A 115 8.48 0.53 9.11
CA SER A 115 7.10 0.08 9.28
C SER A 115 6.22 1.20 9.85
N GLN A 116 6.68 1.91 10.89
CA GLN A 116 5.92 3.04 11.46
C GLN A 116 5.78 4.20 10.46
N THR A 117 6.74 4.39 9.57
CA THR A 117 6.67 5.41 8.52
C THR A 117 5.59 5.06 7.50
N LEU A 118 5.42 3.76 7.20
CA LEU A 118 4.46 3.26 6.24
C LEU A 118 3.02 3.20 6.78
N LEU A 119 2.81 2.69 8.00
CA LEU A 119 1.45 2.43 8.55
C LEU A 119 1.17 3.14 9.88
N GLY A 120 2.07 4.01 10.32
CA GLY A 120 1.91 4.84 11.51
C GLY A 120 2.32 4.17 12.83
N LYS A 121 2.23 4.97 13.89
CA LYS A 121 2.64 4.63 15.27
C LYS A 121 1.91 3.43 15.86
N LYS A 122 0.73 3.07 15.32
CA LYS A 122 -0.06 1.92 15.76
C LYS A 122 0.73 0.61 15.71
N ILE A 123 1.68 0.48 14.78
CA ILE A 123 2.58 -0.67 14.71
C ILE A 123 3.31 -0.87 16.05
N ILE A 124 3.90 0.19 16.59
CA ILE A 124 4.65 0.09 17.84
C ILE A 124 3.72 -0.18 19.02
N LEU A 125 2.56 0.48 19.07
CA LEU A 125 1.61 0.37 20.18
C LEU A 125 1.02 -1.04 20.31
N GLU A 126 0.80 -1.72 19.19
CA GLU A 126 0.17 -3.05 19.16
C GLU A 126 1.19 -4.20 19.12
N PHE A 127 2.49 -3.93 19.32
CA PHE A 127 3.56 -4.92 19.15
C PHE A 127 3.33 -6.19 19.97
N ASP A 128 2.89 -6.08 21.22
CA ASP A 128 2.61 -7.23 22.08
C ASP A 128 1.59 -8.21 21.48
N ARG A 129 0.66 -7.73 20.65
CA ARG A 129 -0.39 -8.57 20.05
C ARG A 129 0.11 -9.40 18.88
N TYR A 130 1.07 -8.89 18.11
CA TYR A 130 1.55 -9.57 16.90
C TYR A 130 2.99 -10.09 16.99
N LYS A 131 3.78 -9.72 18.02
CA LYS A 131 5.18 -10.16 18.14
C LYS A 131 5.34 -11.68 18.10
N LYS A 132 4.35 -12.43 18.58
CA LYS A 132 4.31 -13.90 18.55
C LYS A 132 4.30 -14.50 17.14
N LEU A 133 3.99 -13.70 16.11
CA LEU A 133 3.99 -14.11 14.70
C LEU A 133 5.34 -13.84 14.01
N ILE A 134 6.27 -13.15 14.67
CA ILE A 134 7.62 -12.85 14.15
C ILE A 134 8.56 -14.00 14.49
N LYS A 135 9.47 -14.36 13.57
CA LYS A 135 10.51 -15.37 13.79
C LYS A 135 11.30 -15.11 15.09
N PRO A 136 11.58 -16.14 15.92
CA PRO A 136 12.10 -15.96 17.28
C PRO A 136 13.36 -15.08 17.39
N ALA A 137 14.35 -15.28 16.51
CA ALA A 137 15.58 -14.48 16.53
C ALA A 137 15.30 -12.99 16.28
N ARG A 138 14.48 -12.68 15.27
CA ARG A 138 14.11 -11.30 14.94
C ARG A 138 13.19 -10.68 16.00
N ARG A 139 12.30 -11.47 16.60
CA ARG A 139 11.44 -11.03 17.71
C ARG A 139 12.25 -10.54 18.90
N LYS A 140 13.25 -11.32 19.34
CA LYS A 140 14.13 -10.93 20.45
C LYS A 140 14.84 -9.59 20.19
N GLN A 141 15.35 -9.39 18.97
CA GLN A 141 15.95 -8.11 18.57
C GLN A 141 14.96 -6.96 18.69
N LEU A 142 13.73 -7.16 18.20
CA LEU A 142 12.70 -6.12 18.23
C LEU A 142 12.20 -5.86 19.66
N GLU A 143 12.10 -6.88 20.52
CA GLU A 143 11.74 -6.70 21.93
C GLU A 143 12.74 -5.82 22.68
N ILE A 144 14.04 -5.90 22.35
CA ILE A 144 15.08 -5.00 22.90
C ILE A 144 14.86 -3.56 22.42
N LEU A 145 14.51 -3.37 21.15
CA LEU A 145 14.32 -2.04 20.57
C LEU A 145 12.98 -1.41 20.93
N TRP A 146 11.97 -2.23 21.25
CA TRP A 146 10.59 -1.77 21.39
C TRP A 146 10.40 -0.66 22.44
N PRO A 147 11.00 -0.72 23.65
CA PRO A 147 10.89 0.36 24.64
C PRO A 147 11.36 1.72 24.11
N LEU A 148 12.42 1.74 23.29
CA LEU A 148 12.94 2.97 22.69
C LEU A 148 11.90 3.62 21.78
N TYR A 149 11.24 2.84 20.91
CA TYR A 149 10.20 3.34 20.02
C TYR A 149 8.92 3.71 20.77
N ALA A 150 8.51 2.90 21.75
CA ALA A 150 7.31 3.16 22.55
C ALA A 150 7.44 4.49 23.32
N SER A 151 8.61 4.79 23.89
CA SER A 151 8.86 6.05 24.60
C SER A 151 8.70 7.30 23.73
N GLN A 152 9.07 7.22 22.44
CA GLN A 152 8.98 8.34 21.49
C GLN A 152 7.53 8.65 21.07
N ILE A 153 6.60 7.71 21.26
CA ILE A 153 5.19 7.91 20.89
C ILE A 153 4.45 8.73 21.96
N HIS A 154 4.87 8.62 23.21
CA HIS A 154 4.24 9.28 24.36
C HIS A 154 4.82 10.65 24.71
N LEU A 155 5.95 11.05 24.11
CA LEU A 155 6.47 12.39 24.29
C LEU A 155 5.64 13.39 23.47
N PRO A 156 5.03 14.42 24.08
CA PRO A 156 4.46 15.52 23.33
C PRO A 156 5.57 16.15 22.50
N SER A 157 5.30 16.37 21.21
CA SER A 157 6.22 17.04 20.30
C SER A 157 6.45 18.47 20.81
N HIS A 158 7.54 18.69 21.55
CA HIS A 158 8.03 20.03 21.81
C HIS A 158 8.61 20.60 20.52
N THR A 159 7.74 21.16 19.69
CA THR A 159 8.09 22.12 18.64
C THR A 159 8.55 23.43 19.30
N SER A 160 9.78 23.45 19.81
CA SER A 160 10.49 24.71 20.04
C SER A 160 10.93 25.28 18.69
N ARG A 161 10.03 25.97 18.00
CA ARG A 161 10.43 26.98 17.00
C ARG A 161 10.86 28.23 17.78
N LYS A 162 12.17 28.36 18.04
CA LYS A 162 12.77 29.67 18.31
C LYS A 162 12.56 30.53 17.05
N LYS A 163 11.61 31.46 17.10
CA LYS A 163 11.61 32.63 16.22
C LYS A 163 12.82 33.46 16.62
N VAL A 164 13.87 33.43 15.81
CA VAL A 164 14.91 34.46 15.85
C VAL A 164 14.33 35.63 15.05
N HIS A 165 13.91 36.67 15.76
CA HIS A 165 13.71 37.99 15.18
C HIS A 165 15.06 38.69 15.15
N HIS A 166 15.55 38.98 13.95
CA HIS A 166 16.45 40.10 13.68
C HIS A 166 15.96 40.77 12.40
#